data_AF-A0A7R9D9V6-F1
#
_entry.id   AF-A0A7R9D9V6-F1
#
_cell.length_a   1.000
_cell.length_b   1.000
_cell.length_c   1.000
_cell.angle_alpha   90.00
_cell.angle_beta   90.00
_cell.angle_gamma   90.00
#
_symmetry.space_group_name_H-M   'P 1'
#
loop_
_entity.id
_entity.type
_entity.pdbx_description
1 polymer ?
#
loop_
_entity_poly.entity_id
_entity_poly.type
_entity_poly.pdbx_seq_one_letter_code
_entity_poly.pdbx_strand_id
1 'polypeptide(L)'
;MAEAMEPKDMDITDDLFQLSLIHWNDFHARFEQTGWAGGSCPANDNSSCVGGVARVATAIKDLKARYPHSVFLNAGDVFQGTLWYTLFRWNATVRFMNMLPHDAM
;
A
#
# COMPACT_ATOMS: atom_id res chain seq x y z
N MET A 1 22.17 10.11 -47.99
CA MET A 1 20.97 9.25 -47.97
C MET A 1 20.94 8.63 -46.59
N ALA A 2 20.03 9.08 -45.73
CA ALA A 2 19.87 8.47 -44.42
C ALA A 2 19.11 7.16 -44.63
N GLU A 3 19.73 6.03 -44.34
CA GLU A 3 19.04 4.74 -44.29
C GLU A 3 17.98 4.80 -43.19
N ALA A 4 16.73 4.50 -43.56
CA ALA A 4 15.68 4.26 -42.59
C ALA A 4 15.98 2.95 -41.86
N MET A 5 16.10 3.01 -40.53
CA MET A 5 16.31 1.83 -39.68
C MET A 5 15.12 0.88 -39.80
N GLU A 6 15.38 -0.41 -40.01
CA GLU A 6 14.34 -1.43 -40.13
C GLU A 6 13.64 -1.70 -38.77
N PRO A 7 12.35 -2.06 -38.76
CA PRO A 7 11.55 -2.22 -37.53
C PRO A 7 11.95 -3.40 -36.63
N LYS A 8 13.01 -4.13 -36.98
CA LYS A 8 13.48 -5.33 -36.26
C LYS A 8 14.48 -5.02 -35.13
N ASP A 9 15.03 -3.82 -35.11
CA ASP A 9 16.06 -3.39 -34.17
C ASP A 9 15.55 -2.40 -33.11
N MET A 10 14.24 -2.13 -33.11
CA MET A 10 13.59 -1.28 -32.11
C MET A 10 13.32 -2.12 -30.87
N ASP A 11 14.09 -1.90 -29.81
CA ASP A 11 13.81 -2.45 -28.49
C ASP A 11 12.45 -1.93 -28.06
N ILE A 12 11.45 -2.82 -28.05
CA ILE A 12 10.06 -2.48 -27.74
C ILE A 12 9.97 -1.80 -26.36
N THR A 13 10.98 -1.95 -25.50
CA THR A 13 11.03 -1.35 -24.17
C THR A 13 11.37 0.14 -24.14
N ASP A 14 11.96 0.71 -25.19
CA ASP A 14 12.35 2.13 -25.22
C ASP A 14 11.15 3.10 -25.24
N ASP A 15 9.98 2.63 -25.70
CA ASP A 15 8.72 3.40 -25.71
C ASP A 15 7.73 2.97 -24.59
N LEU A 16 8.13 2.09 -23.67
CA LEU A 16 7.25 1.64 -22.59
C LEU A 16 7.31 2.57 -21.37
N PHE A 17 6.14 2.92 -20.87
CA PHE A 17 6.01 3.61 -19.59
C PHE A 17 5.99 2.62 -18.43
N GLN A 18 7.05 2.63 -17.61
CA GLN A 18 7.09 1.81 -16.40
C GLN A 18 6.19 2.40 -15.31
N LEU A 19 5.09 1.72 -15.01
CA LEU A 19 4.18 2.04 -13.91
C LEU A 19 4.38 1.08 -12.74
N SER A 20 4.58 1.61 -11.54
CA SER A 20 4.64 0.83 -10.30
C SER A 20 3.29 0.83 -9.58
N LEU A 21 2.77 -0.34 -9.27
CA LEU A 21 1.54 -0.50 -8.49
C LEU A 21 1.90 -0.74 -7.02
N ILE A 22 1.63 0.24 -6.16
CA ILE A 22 1.69 0.05 -4.71
C ILE A 22 0.26 -0.25 -4.28
N HIS A 23 0.01 -1.41 -3.66
CA HIS A 23 -1.34 -1.76 -3.27
C HIS A 23 -1.40 -2.52 -1.95
N TRP A 24 -2.58 -2.49 -1.35
CA TRP A 24 -2.97 -3.31 -0.20
C TRP A 24 -4.49 -3.50 -0.19
N ASN A 25 -4.96 -4.47 0.59
CA ASN A 25 -6.36 -4.87 0.67
C ASN A 25 -6.65 -5.51 2.06
N ASP A 26 -7.92 -5.80 2.32
CA ASP A 26 -8.37 -6.66 3.42
C ASP A 26 -7.80 -6.25 4.79
N PHE A 27 -7.71 -4.93 5.00
CA PHE A 27 -7.08 -4.37 6.19
C PHE A 27 -7.88 -4.66 7.46
N HIS A 28 -9.17 -4.93 7.37
CA HIS A 28 -10.02 -5.45 8.45
C HIS A 28 -9.83 -4.73 9.80
N ALA A 29 -9.80 -3.39 9.75
CA ALA A 29 -9.60 -2.51 10.92
C ALA A 29 -8.35 -2.81 11.76
N ARG A 30 -7.24 -3.28 11.15
CA ARG A 30 -5.95 -3.54 11.81
C ARG A 30 -5.08 -2.29 11.96
N PHE A 31 -5.65 -1.23 12.57
CA PHE A 31 -4.96 0.06 12.74
C PHE A 31 -3.67 -0.06 13.57
N GLU A 32 -3.70 -0.93 14.59
CA GLU A 32 -2.53 -1.29 15.37
C GLU A 32 -1.75 -2.43 14.71
N GLN A 33 -0.50 -2.57 15.16
CA GLN A 33 0.29 -3.72 14.81
C GLN A 33 -0.33 -5.04 15.27
N THR A 34 -0.09 -6.09 14.50
CA THR A 34 -0.61 -7.43 14.76
C THR A 34 0.53 -8.41 14.97
N GLY A 35 0.25 -9.55 15.60
CA GLY A 35 1.13 -10.71 15.49
C GLY A 35 1.09 -11.27 14.07
N TRP A 36 2.06 -12.11 13.70
CA TRP A 36 2.19 -12.66 12.34
C TRP A 36 0.91 -13.35 11.80
N ALA A 37 0.15 -14.00 12.68
CA ALA A 37 -1.10 -14.69 12.32
C ALA A 37 -2.33 -13.75 12.27
N GLY A 38 -2.13 -12.43 12.32
CA GLY A 38 -3.20 -11.44 12.38
C GLY A 38 -3.87 -11.32 13.75
N GLY A 39 -3.32 -11.92 14.81
CA GLY A 39 -3.79 -11.73 16.19
C GLY A 39 -3.29 -10.42 16.81
N SER A 40 -3.60 -10.20 18.08
CA SER A 40 -3.00 -9.10 18.85
C SER A 40 -1.47 -9.25 18.91
N CYS A 41 -0.76 -8.14 18.76
CA CYS A 41 0.68 -8.10 19.01
C CYS A 41 0.98 -8.28 20.52
N PRO A 42 1.96 -9.10 20.92
CA PRO A 42 2.35 -9.25 22.32
C PRO A 42 2.90 -7.95 22.92
N ALA A 43 2.41 -7.54 24.09
CA ALA A 43 2.83 -6.28 24.73
C ALA A 43 4.33 -6.27 25.13
N ASN A 44 4.89 -7.44 25.41
CA ASN A 44 6.26 -7.58 25.94
C ASN A 44 7.30 -7.88 24.86
N ASP A 45 6.87 -8.10 23.62
CA ASP A 45 7.76 -8.40 22.50
C ASP A 45 7.14 -7.93 21.18
N ASN A 46 7.60 -6.76 20.73
CA ASN A 46 7.17 -6.16 19.46
C ASN A 46 7.98 -6.66 18.26
N SER A 47 9.03 -7.47 18.45
CA SER A 47 9.94 -7.87 17.38
C SER A 47 9.27 -8.78 16.35
N SER A 48 8.23 -9.51 16.77
CA SER A 48 7.42 -10.39 15.92
C SER A 48 6.19 -9.71 15.31
N CYS A 49 5.98 -8.43 15.62
CA CYS A 49 4.78 -7.72 15.20
C CYS A 49 4.92 -7.11 13.82
N VAL A 50 3.84 -7.20 13.05
CA VAL A 50 3.76 -6.81 11.64
C VAL A 50 2.59 -5.86 11.40
N GLY A 51 2.58 -5.21 10.24
CA GLY A 51 1.48 -4.34 9.82
C GLY A 51 1.23 -3.16 10.78
N GLY A 52 -0.04 -2.77 10.88
CA GLY A 52 -0.45 -1.52 11.54
C GLY A 52 -0.30 -0.33 10.61
N VAL A 53 -1.23 0.64 10.72
CA VAL A 53 -1.31 1.76 9.78
C VAL A 53 -0.05 2.63 9.78
N ALA A 54 0.61 2.77 10.93
CA ALA A 54 1.84 3.56 11.05
C ALA A 54 3.01 2.97 10.23
N ARG A 55 3.22 1.65 10.29
CA ARG A 55 4.27 1.00 9.49
C ARG A 55 3.93 0.98 8.01
N VAL A 56 2.66 0.79 7.69
CA VAL A 56 2.19 0.88 6.30
C VAL A 56 2.44 2.29 5.74
N ALA A 57 2.14 3.34 6.50
CA ALA A 57 2.41 4.73 6.10
C ALA A 57 3.90 4.97 5.78
N THR A 58 4.80 4.46 6.62
CA THR A 58 6.25 4.54 6.37
C THR A 58 6.64 3.80 5.09
N ALA A 59 6.16 2.56 4.92
CA ALA A 59 6.47 1.77 3.73
C ALA A 59 5.97 2.44 2.44
N ILE A 60 4.75 3.01 2.45
CA ILE A 60 4.20 3.76 1.32
C ILE A 60 5.07 4.97 0.99
N LYS A 61 5.48 5.73 2.02
CA LYS A 61 6.35 6.90 1.83
C LYS A 61 7.67 6.51 1.16
N ASP A 62 8.30 5.44 1.62
CA ASP A 62 9.57 4.96 1.08
C ASP A 62 9.40 4.40 -0.35
N LEU A 63 8.30 3.69 -0.62
CA LEU A 63 8.00 3.16 -1.94
C LEU A 63 7.67 4.27 -2.95
N LYS A 64 6.86 5.27 -2.59
CA LYS A 64 6.58 6.41 -3.48
C LYS A 64 7.84 7.23 -3.77
N ALA A 65 8.77 7.32 -2.81
CA ALA A 65 10.08 7.95 -3.04
C ALA A 65 10.99 7.13 -3.98
N ARG A 66 10.94 5.79 -3.89
CA ARG A 66 11.72 4.89 -4.74
C ARG A 66 11.16 4.76 -6.16
N TYR A 67 9.84 4.84 -6.30
CA TYR A 67 9.11 4.65 -7.56
C TYR A 67 8.30 5.92 -7.90
N PRO A 68 8.91 6.92 -8.56
CA PRO A 68 8.24 8.19 -8.84
C PRO A 68 7.04 8.05 -9.79
N HIS A 69 7.04 7.03 -10.65
CA HIS A 69 5.90 6.65 -11.50
C HIS A 69 5.07 5.55 -10.83
N SER A 70 4.52 5.84 -9.64
CA SER A 70 3.69 4.89 -8.90
C SER A 70 2.27 5.41 -8.69
N VAL A 71 1.33 4.46 -8.64
CA VAL A 71 -0.03 4.66 -8.13
C VAL A 71 -0.20 3.83 -6.87
N PHE A 72 -0.82 4.43 -5.85
CA PHE A 72 -1.09 3.80 -4.56
C PHE A 72 -2.58 3.53 -4.40
N LEU A 73 -2.93 2.25 -4.40
CA LEU A 73 -4.32 1.77 -4.39
C LEU A 73 -4.66 0.99 -3.13
N ASN A 74 -5.91 1.12 -2.69
CA ASN A 74 -6.51 0.21 -1.73
C ASN A 74 -7.65 -0.55 -2.42
N ALA A 75 -7.70 -1.88 -2.30
CA ALA A 75 -8.72 -2.69 -2.99
C ALA A 75 -9.95 -3.03 -2.14
N GLY A 76 -10.11 -2.40 -0.96
CA GLY A 76 -11.30 -2.55 -0.12
C GLY A 76 -11.07 -3.37 1.15
N ASP A 77 -12.18 -3.72 1.81
CA ASP A 77 -12.24 -4.46 3.09
C ASP A 77 -11.38 -3.87 4.22
N VAL A 78 -11.38 -2.54 4.29
CA VAL A 78 -10.74 -1.78 5.38
C VAL A 78 -11.62 -1.74 6.64
N PHE A 79 -12.93 -1.85 6.47
CA PHE A 79 -13.89 -1.93 7.58
C PHE A 79 -13.87 -3.32 8.23
N GLN A 80 -14.44 -3.41 9.44
CA GLN A 80 -14.73 -4.64 10.19
C GLN A 80 -13.56 -5.62 10.38
N GLY A 81 -13.21 -5.91 11.64
CA GLY A 81 -12.26 -7.00 11.97
C GLY A 81 -11.62 -6.92 13.35
N THR A 82 -11.59 -5.73 13.95
CA THR A 82 -11.16 -5.53 15.35
C THR A 82 -12.17 -4.67 16.12
N LEU A 83 -11.94 -4.52 17.44
CA LEU A 83 -12.70 -3.61 18.30
C LEU A 83 -12.69 -2.16 17.81
N TRP A 84 -11.69 -1.74 17.02
CA TRP A 84 -11.65 -0.40 16.44
C TRP A 84 -12.92 -0.10 15.63
N TYR A 85 -13.36 -1.03 14.78
CA TYR A 85 -14.57 -0.80 13.99
C TYR A 85 -15.84 -0.90 14.85
N THR A 86 -15.88 -1.79 15.84
CA THR A 86 -17.04 -1.90 16.73
C THR A 86 -17.26 -0.62 17.54
N LEU A 87 -16.19 -0.01 18.04
CA LEU A 87 -16.25 1.18 18.91
C LEU A 87 -16.33 2.49 18.11
N PHE A 88 -15.56 2.62 17.02
CA PHE A 88 -15.41 3.88 16.30
C PHE A 88 -16.02 3.89 14.90
N ARG A 89 -16.45 2.73 14.38
CA ARG A 89 -17.06 2.57 13.05
C ARG A 89 -16.20 3.24 11.97
N TRP A 90 -16.83 3.90 11.01
CA TRP A 90 -16.16 4.58 9.91
C TRP A 90 -15.29 5.77 10.37
N ASN A 91 -15.49 6.34 11.57
CA ASN A 91 -14.74 7.53 11.98
C ASN A 91 -13.23 7.24 12.12
N ALA A 92 -12.86 6.11 12.72
CA ALA A 92 -11.45 5.71 12.78
C ALA A 92 -10.89 5.40 11.38
N THR A 93 -11.66 4.68 10.56
CA THR A 93 -11.24 4.35 9.20
C THR A 93 -10.98 5.58 8.35
N VAL A 94 -11.95 6.50 8.26
CA VAL A 94 -11.82 7.74 7.47
C VAL A 94 -10.66 8.58 8.01
N ARG A 95 -10.50 8.66 9.33
CA ARG A 95 -9.41 9.42 9.95
C ARG A 95 -8.04 8.92 9.49
N PHE A 96 -7.81 7.60 9.50
CA PHE A 96 -6.51 7.05 9.16
C PHE A 96 -6.29 6.91 7.65
N MET A 97 -7.31 6.50 6.88
CA MET A 97 -7.17 6.40 5.41
C MET A 97 -6.91 7.77 4.78
N ASN A 98 -7.52 8.85 5.29
CA ASN A 98 -7.26 10.21 4.79
C ASN A 98 -5.84 10.73 5.13
N MET A 99 -5.11 10.09 6.04
CA MET A 99 -3.70 10.43 6.29
C MET A 99 -2.75 9.80 5.28
N LEU A 100 -3.21 8.79 4.54
CA LEU A 100 -2.41 8.10 3.55
C LEU A 100 -2.67 8.70 2.16
N PRO A 101 -1.63 8.84 1.30
CA PRO A 101 -1.75 9.50 0.00
C PRO A 101 -2.28 8.54 -1.07
N HIS A 102 -3.45 7.94 -0.83
CA HIS A 102 -4.14 7.05 -1.77
C HIS A 102 -4.46 7.81 -3.06
N ASP A 103 -4.21 7.18 -4.20
CA ASP A 103 -4.66 7.67 -5.50
C ASP A 103 -6.10 7.19 -5.78
N ALA A 104 -6.44 5.99 -5.32
CA ALA A 104 -7.82 5.51 -5.21
C ALA A 104 -7.97 4.45 -4.11
N MET A 105 -9.20 4.31 -3.61
CA MET A 105 -9.64 3.31 -2.63
C MET A 105 -11.09 2.92 -2.90
#